data_AF-A0A150AA48-F1
#
_entry.id   AF-A0A150AA48-F1
#
_cell.length_a   1.000
_cell.length_b   1.000
_cell.length_c   1.000
_cell.angle_alpha   90.00
_cell.angle_beta   90.00
_cell.angle_gamma   90.00
#
_symmetry.space_group_name_H-M   'P 1'
#
loop_
_entity.id
_entity.type
_entity.pdbx_description
1 polymer ?
#
loop_
_entity_poly.entity_id
_entity_poly.type
_entity_poly.pdbx_seq_one_letter_code
_entity_poly.pdbx_strand_id
1 'polypeptide(L)'
;MGNPIDTSTEISEFKIENGMIHWTTSKEIDNKEFIIESSIDGETWNVVEHLEGRQFSDIKREYSYQLKQPEVTTYFRLKREDMEGKKQTYDKVLVYEVLGEKPYLSYSVEGQHLNFKTNDGNINVTILNALGQEEHQEYTKDGESIELSDGVYFIKMTSAHQHLFEQVIIK
;
A
#
# COMPACT_ATOMS: atom_id res chain seq x y z
N MET A 1 19.02 35.77 15.01
CA MET A 1 18.10 34.96 14.19
C MET A 1 17.50 33.93 15.12
N GLY A 2 16.24 34.10 15.52
CA GLY A 2 15.56 33.11 16.35
C GLY A 2 15.31 31.86 15.52
N ASN A 3 15.53 30.68 16.11
CA ASN A 3 15.06 29.44 15.50
C ASN A 3 13.55 29.58 15.21
N PRO A 4 13.05 29.11 14.06
CA PRO A 4 11.61 29.06 13.85
C PRO A 4 11.00 28.22 14.99
N ILE A 5 10.03 28.81 15.69
CA ILE A 5 9.24 28.10 16.69
C ILE A 5 8.56 26.95 15.95
N ASP A 6 8.74 25.72 16.40
CA ASP A 6 8.00 24.58 15.90
C ASP A 6 6.52 24.78 16.24
N THR A 7 5.74 25.20 15.24
CA THR A 7 4.31 25.48 15.33
C THR A 7 3.48 24.34 14.74
N SER A 8 4.03 23.12 14.66
CA SER A 8 3.34 22.00 14.05
C SER A 8 2.45 21.24 15.06
N THR A 9 1.45 20.54 14.51
CA THR A 9 0.65 19.58 15.28
C THR A 9 1.51 18.34 15.53
N GLU A 10 1.77 18.04 16.79
CA GLU A 10 2.68 16.99 17.23
C GLU A 10 1.92 15.70 17.52
N ILE A 11 2.36 14.60 16.90
CA ILE A 11 1.81 13.27 17.11
C ILE A 11 2.73 12.46 18.00
N SER A 12 2.20 12.02 19.14
CA SER A 12 2.92 11.22 20.14
C SER A 12 2.68 9.73 20.01
N GLU A 13 1.56 9.32 19.41
CA GLU A 13 1.25 7.93 19.11
C GLU A 13 0.53 7.83 17.77
N PHE A 14 0.85 6.79 17.01
CA PHE A 14 0.12 6.36 15.83
C PHE A 14 0.30 4.85 15.73
N LYS A 15 -0.76 4.05 15.81
CA LYS A 15 -0.71 2.58 15.87
C LYS A 15 -2.00 1.93 15.37
N ILE A 16 -1.91 0.66 14.98
CA ILE A 16 -3.08 -0.20 14.76
C ILE A 16 -3.23 -1.10 15.98
N GLU A 17 -4.43 -1.17 16.55
CA GLU A 17 -4.76 -2.04 17.68
C GLU A 17 -6.22 -2.51 17.54
N ASN A 18 -6.48 -3.81 17.65
CA ASN A 18 -7.83 -4.40 17.58
C ASN A 18 -8.68 -3.96 16.37
N GLY A 19 -8.06 -3.87 15.19
CA GLY A 19 -8.75 -3.44 13.96
C GLY A 19 -9.10 -1.95 13.95
N MET A 20 -8.45 -1.13 14.78
CA MET A 20 -8.60 0.32 14.79
C MET A 20 -7.25 0.99 14.58
N ILE A 21 -7.25 2.10 13.86
CA ILE A 21 -6.14 3.05 13.86
C ILE A 21 -6.35 4.01 15.02
N HIS A 22 -5.31 4.20 15.85
CA HIS A 22 -5.28 5.17 16.93
C HIS A 22 -4.15 6.17 16.70
N TRP A 23 -4.43 7.44 16.95
CA TRP A 23 -3.39 8.44 17.10
C TRP A 23 -3.68 9.39 18.24
N THR A 24 -2.59 9.95 18.76
CA THR A 24 -2.63 10.92 19.83
C THR A 24 -1.85 12.15 19.43
N THR A 25 -2.47 13.32 19.55
CA THR A 25 -1.76 14.60 19.49
C THR A 25 -1.35 15.04 20.89
N SER A 26 -0.10 15.47 21.06
CA SER A 26 0.32 16.19 22.28
C SER A 26 -0.11 17.66 22.22
N LYS A 27 -0.22 18.19 21.00
CA LYS A 27 -0.56 19.58 20.69
C LYS A 27 -1.09 19.69 19.27
N GLU A 28 -2.05 20.59 19.05
CA GLU A 28 -2.59 20.95 17.74
C GLU A 28 -2.48 22.45 17.52
N ILE A 29 -2.00 22.84 16.34
CA ILE A 29 -1.92 24.22 15.88
C ILE A 29 -2.37 24.26 14.43
N ASP A 30 -3.29 25.18 14.15
CA ASP A 30 -3.97 25.38 12.86
C ASP A 30 -4.47 24.09 12.23
N ASN A 31 -4.84 23.08 13.04
CA ASN A 31 -5.20 21.77 12.53
C ASN A 31 -6.68 21.75 12.12
N LYS A 32 -6.94 21.79 10.81
CA LYS A 32 -8.30 21.71 10.26
C LYS A 32 -8.79 20.27 10.32
N GLU A 33 -8.01 19.34 9.79
CA GLU A 33 -8.39 17.92 9.74
C GLU A 33 -7.19 16.99 9.62
N PHE A 34 -7.40 15.76 10.07
CA PHE A 34 -6.57 14.61 9.77
C PHE A 34 -7.15 13.87 8.56
N ILE A 35 -6.26 13.36 7.72
CA ILE A 35 -6.58 12.53 6.56
C ILE A 35 -5.85 11.22 6.73
N ILE A 36 -6.61 10.14 6.87
CA ILE A 36 -6.04 8.78 6.85
C ILE A 36 -5.94 8.38 5.37
N GLU A 37 -4.75 7.94 4.97
CA GLU A 37 -4.53 7.39 3.63
C GLU A 37 -4.06 5.96 3.74
N SER A 38 -4.50 5.13 2.79
CA SER A 38 -4.04 3.76 2.63
C SER A 38 -3.32 3.55 1.32
N SER A 39 -2.40 2.60 1.32
CA SER A 39 -1.66 2.17 0.13
C SER A 39 -1.44 0.67 0.21
N ILE A 40 -1.46 0.00 -0.93
CA ILE A 40 -1.13 -1.43 -1.04
C ILE A 40 0.26 -1.64 -1.64
N ASP A 41 0.92 -0.59 -2.13
CA ASP A 41 2.23 -0.62 -2.79
C ASP A 41 3.30 0.21 -2.05
N GLY A 42 2.88 1.01 -1.07
CA GLY A 42 3.69 2.01 -0.38
C GLY A 42 3.91 3.31 -1.18
N GLU A 43 3.49 3.37 -2.44
CA GLU A 43 3.80 4.44 -3.39
C GLU A 43 2.56 5.27 -3.74
N THR A 44 1.46 4.59 -4.08
CA THR A 44 0.17 5.17 -4.43
C THR A 44 -0.75 5.17 -3.22
N TRP A 45 -1.17 6.36 -2.80
CA TRP A 45 -1.96 6.55 -1.58
C TRP A 45 -3.34 7.07 -1.90
N ASN A 46 -4.36 6.40 -1.35
CA ASN A 46 -5.76 6.76 -1.49
C ASN A 46 -6.31 7.25 -0.16
N VAL A 47 -7.18 8.26 -0.19
CA VAL A 47 -7.88 8.75 1.00
C VAL A 47 -8.85 7.68 1.51
N VAL A 48 -8.73 7.37 2.79
CA VAL A 48 -9.64 6.46 3.51
C VAL A 48 -10.71 7.25 4.24
N GLU A 49 -10.31 8.26 5.01
CA GLU A 49 -11.21 9.04 5.84
C GLU A 49 -10.64 10.43 6.17
N HIS A 50 -11.55 11.39 6.37
CA HIS A 50 -11.28 12.71 6.91
C HIS A 50 -11.84 12.84 8.33
N LEU A 51 -11.03 13.31 9.28
CA LEU A 51 -11.44 13.52 10.66
C LEU A 51 -11.14 14.94 11.10
N GLU A 52 -12.15 15.63 11.64
CA GLU A 52 -12.01 17.01 12.12
C GLU A 52 -10.92 17.12 13.20
N GLY A 53 -10.00 18.05 13.00
CA GLY A 53 -8.99 18.44 13.98
C GLY A 53 -9.54 19.45 14.98
N ARG A 54 -8.73 19.87 15.96
CA ARG A 54 -9.17 20.81 16.99
C ARG A 54 -8.82 22.26 16.76
N GLN A 55 -8.36 22.65 15.56
CA GLN A 55 -7.80 23.97 15.22
C GLN A 55 -6.62 24.33 16.13
N PHE A 56 -6.86 24.52 17.43
CA PHE A 56 -5.87 24.65 18.48
C PHE A 56 -6.16 23.72 19.67
N SER A 57 -5.13 23.02 20.14
CA SER A 57 -5.16 22.27 21.40
C SER A 57 -3.78 22.27 22.02
N ASP A 58 -3.66 22.65 23.28
CA ASP A 58 -2.44 22.55 24.10
C ASP A 58 -2.49 21.36 25.07
N ILE A 59 -3.58 20.59 25.02
CA ILE A 59 -3.75 19.34 25.75
C ILE A 59 -3.76 18.14 24.81
N LYS A 60 -3.40 16.98 25.38
CA LYS A 60 -3.45 15.68 24.70
C LYS A 60 -4.85 15.40 24.14
N ARG A 61 -4.93 15.02 22.86
CA ARG A 61 -6.17 14.51 22.24
C ARG A 61 -5.94 13.14 21.65
N GLU A 62 -6.96 12.30 21.76
CA GLU A 62 -6.96 10.94 21.26
C GLU A 62 -8.01 10.82 20.16
N TYR A 63 -7.63 10.16 19.09
CA TYR A 63 -8.45 9.94 17.91
C TYR A 63 -8.39 8.46 17.53
N SER A 64 -9.46 7.99 16.90
CA SER A 64 -9.57 6.62 16.44
C SER A 64 -10.38 6.50 15.17
N TYR A 65 -10.01 5.53 14.34
CA TYR A 65 -10.78 5.14 13.17
C TYR A 65 -10.91 3.62 13.09
N GLN A 66 -12.14 3.14 12.87
CA GLN A 66 -12.42 1.72 12.72
C GLN A 66 -12.00 1.26 11.32
N LEU A 67 -11.05 0.33 11.25
CA LEU A 67 -10.63 -0.25 9.97
C LEU A 67 -11.73 -1.17 9.45
N LYS A 68 -12.01 -1.06 8.14
CA LYS A 68 -12.50 -2.19 7.36
C LYS A 68 -11.31 -3.11 7.17
N GLN A 69 -11.40 -4.35 7.68
CA GLN A 69 -10.31 -5.31 7.61
C GLN A 69 -9.84 -5.47 6.16
N PRO A 70 -8.62 -5.04 5.82
CA PRO A 70 -8.09 -5.23 4.48
C PRO A 70 -7.96 -6.71 4.14
N GLU A 71 -8.17 -7.06 2.87
CA GLU A 71 -7.97 -8.43 2.35
C GLU A 71 -6.52 -8.72 1.96
N VAL A 72 -5.70 -7.67 1.83
CA VAL A 72 -4.26 -7.74 1.54
C VAL A 72 -3.49 -6.88 2.53
N THR A 73 -2.19 -7.15 2.68
CA THR A 73 -1.31 -6.28 3.46
C THR A 73 -1.44 -4.83 2.98
N THR A 74 -1.75 -3.93 3.90
CA THR A 74 -2.09 -2.54 3.57
C THR A 74 -1.34 -1.60 4.50
N TYR A 75 -0.70 -0.59 3.91
CA TYR A 75 -0.05 0.50 4.61
C TYR A 75 -1.05 1.61 4.90
N PHE A 76 -0.93 2.20 6.08
CA PHE A 76 -1.68 3.38 6.47
C PHE A 76 -0.73 4.49 6.90
N ARG A 77 -1.01 5.71 6.47
CA ARG A 77 -0.30 6.89 6.94
C ARG A 77 -1.30 7.96 7.33
N LEU A 78 -0.82 8.88 8.14
CA LEU A 78 -1.59 10.03 8.57
C LEU A 78 -1.06 11.26 7.86
N LYS A 79 -1.98 12.10 7.41
CA LYS A 79 -1.71 13.43 6.89
C LYS A 79 -2.57 14.41 7.68
N ARG A 80 -2.12 15.66 7.80
CA ARG A 80 -2.95 16.76 8.28
C ARG A 80 -3.13 17.81 7.19
N GLU A 81 -4.24 18.52 7.25
CA GLU A 81 -4.48 19.75 6.52
C GLU A 81 -4.65 20.89 7.52
N ASP A 82 -3.99 22.02 7.28
CA ASP A 82 -4.17 23.21 8.10
C ASP A 82 -5.30 24.12 7.62
N MET A 83 -5.59 25.18 8.38
CA MET A 83 -6.66 26.14 8.06
C MET A 83 -6.45 26.89 6.73
N GLU A 84 -5.22 26.91 6.21
CA GLU A 84 -4.87 27.51 4.91
C GLU A 84 -4.88 26.47 3.77
N GLY A 85 -5.18 25.21 4.07
CA GLY A 85 -5.25 24.11 3.11
C GLY A 85 -3.89 23.46 2.82
N LYS A 86 -2.83 23.81 3.56
CA LYS A 86 -1.52 23.19 3.40
C LYS A 86 -1.51 21.82 4.08
N LYS A 87 -0.98 20.85 3.35
CA LYS A 87 -0.95 19.44 3.77
C LYS A 87 0.45 19.03 4.24
N GLN A 88 0.50 18.23 5.29
CA GLN A 88 1.72 17.63 5.81
C GLN A 88 1.51 16.15 6.11
N THR A 89 2.35 15.30 5.54
CA THR A 89 2.36 13.86 5.81
C THR A 89 3.26 13.58 7.01
N TYR A 90 2.84 12.68 7.88
CA TYR A 90 3.67 12.17 8.96
C TYR A 90 4.50 10.99 8.47
N ASP A 91 5.80 10.96 8.81
CA ASP A 91 6.74 9.96 8.30
C ASP A 91 6.44 8.52 8.77
N LYS A 92 5.70 8.38 9.88
CA LYS A 92 5.34 7.07 10.41
C LYS A 92 4.23 6.41 9.57
N VAL A 93 4.54 5.22 9.06
CA VAL A 93 3.61 4.33 8.36
C VAL A 93 3.25 3.16 9.26
N LEU A 94 1.96 2.80 9.28
CA LEU A 94 1.44 1.59 9.93
C LEU A 94 1.21 0.52 8.88
N VAL A 95 1.38 -0.73 9.28
CA VAL A 95 1.16 -1.89 8.41
C VAL A 95 0.04 -2.73 9.03
N TYR A 96 -1.01 -2.98 8.26
CA TYR A 96 -1.98 -4.02 8.55
C TYR A 96 -1.57 -5.25 7.74
N GLU A 97 -0.97 -6.23 8.39
CA GLU A 97 -0.57 -7.49 7.74
C GLU A 97 -1.77 -8.43 7.68
N VAL A 98 -2.11 -8.90 6.48
CA VAL A 98 -3.09 -9.96 6.31
C VAL A 98 -2.34 -11.29 6.35
N LEU A 99 -2.64 -12.10 7.36
CA LEU A 99 -2.09 -13.45 7.58
C LEU A 99 -0.57 -13.54 7.86
N GLY A 100 0.08 -12.54 8.48
CA GLY A 100 1.42 -12.68 9.08
C GLY A 100 2.57 -13.15 8.15
N GLU A 101 2.31 -13.32 6.86
CA GLU A 101 3.27 -13.67 5.83
C GLU A 101 3.55 -12.42 5.00
N LYS A 102 4.83 -12.15 4.75
CA LYS A 102 5.22 -11.02 3.89
C LYS A 102 4.64 -11.22 2.49
N PRO A 103 4.23 -10.15 1.79
CA PRO A 103 3.83 -10.22 0.39
C PRO A 103 4.88 -10.96 -0.45
N TYR A 104 4.44 -11.94 -1.24
CA TYR A 104 5.28 -12.68 -2.18
C TYR A 104 4.59 -12.82 -3.53
N LEU A 105 5.39 -12.86 -4.58
CA LEU A 105 4.99 -13.19 -5.94
C LEU A 105 6.00 -14.19 -6.51
N SER A 106 5.51 -15.26 -7.11
CA SER A 106 6.35 -16.31 -7.69
C SER A 106 5.60 -17.02 -8.81
N TYR A 107 6.36 -17.75 -9.64
CA TYR A 107 5.82 -18.54 -10.73
C TYR A 107 6.47 -19.91 -10.79
N SER A 108 5.83 -20.84 -11.49
CA SER A 108 6.39 -22.14 -11.87
C SER A 108 5.88 -22.57 -13.24
N VAL A 109 6.63 -23.42 -13.93
CA VAL A 109 6.25 -23.95 -15.25
C VAL A 109 6.02 -25.45 -15.11
N GLU A 110 4.83 -25.90 -15.53
CA GLU A 110 4.43 -27.31 -15.56
C GLU A 110 3.89 -27.66 -16.95
N GLY A 111 4.76 -28.20 -17.81
CA GLY A 111 4.45 -28.40 -19.23
C GLY A 111 4.18 -27.05 -19.91
N GLN A 112 3.00 -26.95 -20.53
CA GLN A 112 2.51 -25.72 -21.19
C GLN A 112 1.91 -24.69 -20.23
N HIS A 113 1.82 -24.98 -18.92
CA HIS A 113 1.19 -24.08 -17.96
C HIS A 113 2.23 -23.25 -17.18
N LEU A 114 2.07 -21.94 -17.23
CA LEU A 114 2.72 -20.99 -16.35
C LEU A 114 1.80 -20.72 -15.15
N ASN A 115 2.14 -21.27 -13.98
CA ASN A 115 1.35 -21.18 -12.75
C ASN A 115 1.85 -20.04 -11.87
N PHE A 116 0.93 -19.34 -11.19
CA PHE A 116 1.25 -18.22 -10.31
C PHE A 116 0.96 -18.53 -8.84
N LYS A 117 1.87 -18.08 -7.97
CA LYS A 117 1.71 -18.16 -6.52
C LYS A 117 2.00 -16.81 -5.87
N THR A 118 1.03 -16.33 -5.09
CA THR A 118 1.10 -15.03 -4.43
C THR A 118 0.14 -14.97 -3.23
N ASN A 119 0.52 -14.25 -2.18
CA ASN A 119 -0.42 -13.80 -1.15
C ASN A 119 -0.75 -12.31 -1.29
N ASP A 120 -0.43 -11.74 -2.46
CA ASP A 120 -0.42 -10.30 -2.70
C ASP A 120 -1.57 -9.83 -3.60
N GLY A 121 -2.70 -10.53 -3.50
CA GLY A 121 -3.92 -10.25 -4.24
C GLY A 121 -3.86 -10.61 -5.72
N ASN A 122 -4.53 -9.80 -6.54
CA ASN A 122 -4.51 -9.96 -7.99
C ASN A 122 -3.18 -9.42 -8.55
N ILE A 123 -2.65 -10.12 -9.55
CA ILE A 123 -1.46 -9.74 -10.29
C ILE A 123 -1.79 -9.40 -11.74
N ASN A 124 -1.09 -8.43 -12.32
CA ASN A 124 -1.07 -8.20 -13.75
C ASN A 124 0.11 -8.96 -14.36
N VAL A 125 -0.15 -9.80 -15.35
CA VAL A 125 0.86 -10.58 -16.08
C VAL A 125 0.89 -10.10 -17.53
N THR A 126 2.05 -9.65 -17.99
CA THR A 126 2.33 -9.35 -19.39
C THR A 126 3.34 -10.36 -19.93
N ILE A 127 3.01 -10.98 -21.06
CA ILE A 127 3.83 -12.01 -21.70
C ILE A 127 4.35 -11.44 -23.02
N LEU A 128 5.67 -11.44 -23.16
CA LEU A 128 6.36 -11.04 -24.37
C LEU A 128 6.98 -12.27 -25.04
N ASN A 129 6.85 -12.35 -26.36
CA ASN A 129 7.55 -13.39 -27.13
C ASN A 129 9.07 -13.13 -27.19
N ALA A 130 9.83 -14.02 -27.82
CA ALA A 130 11.28 -13.92 -27.94
C ALA A 130 11.79 -12.64 -28.67
N LEU A 131 10.92 -11.96 -29.42
CA LEU A 131 11.23 -10.68 -30.08
C LEU A 131 10.90 -9.46 -29.19
N GLY A 132 10.38 -9.69 -27.97
CA GLY A 132 9.95 -8.65 -27.05
C GLY A 132 8.59 -8.05 -27.38
N GLN A 133 7.82 -8.66 -28.29
CA GLN A 133 6.48 -8.21 -28.63
C GLN A 133 5.47 -8.80 -27.64
N GLU A 134 4.53 -7.98 -27.18
CA GLU A 134 3.46 -8.42 -26.30
C GLU A 134 2.54 -9.41 -27.03
N GLU A 135 2.43 -10.62 -26.47
CA GLU A 135 1.57 -11.69 -26.97
C GLU A 135 0.30 -11.80 -26.13
N HIS A 136 0.39 -11.50 -24.83
CA HIS A 136 -0.73 -11.59 -23.92
C HIS A 136 -0.58 -10.64 -22.72
N GLN A 137 -1.72 -10.17 -22.20
CA GLN A 137 -1.78 -9.46 -20.93
C GLN A 137 -3.10 -9.76 -20.21
N GLU A 138 -3.03 -10.12 -18.93
CA GLU A 138 -4.22 -10.30 -18.10
C GLU A 138 -4.00 -10.04 -16.61
N TYR A 139 -5.10 -9.84 -15.89
CA TYR A 139 -5.13 -9.85 -14.43
C TYR A 139 -5.54 -11.26 -13.95
N THR A 140 -4.73 -11.83 -13.06
CA THR A 140 -4.91 -13.17 -12.48
C THR A 140 -4.59 -13.15 -10.98
N LYS A 141 -4.59 -14.29 -10.28
CA LYS A 141 -4.41 -14.39 -8.81
C LYS A 141 -3.77 -15.72 -8.40
N ASP A 142 -3.60 -15.93 -7.09
CA ASP A 142 -3.02 -17.16 -6.55
C ASP A 142 -3.69 -18.43 -7.10
N GLY A 143 -2.87 -19.37 -7.55
CA GLY A 143 -3.31 -20.69 -8.00
C GLY A 143 -3.90 -20.73 -9.41
N GLU A 144 -3.96 -19.60 -10.12
CA GLU A 144 -4.31 -19.57 -11.54
C GLU A 144 -3.08 -19.80 -12.44
N SER A 145 -3.34 -20.10 -13.71
CA SER A 145 -2.32 -20.47 -14.69
C SER A 145 -2.65 -19.95 -16.08
N ILE A 146 -1.62 -19.65 -16.86
CA ILE A 146 -1.73 -19.32 -18.29
C ILE A 146 -1.13 -20.47 -19.11
N GLU A 147 -1.88 -20.97 -20.08
CA GLU A 147 -1.38 -21.95 -21.04
C GLU A 147 -0.65 -21.22 -22.18
N LEU A 148 0.56 -21.66 -22.48
CA LEU A 148 1.41 -21.14 -23.54
C LEU A 148 1.89 -22.29 -24.42
N SER A 149 2.05 -22.02 -25.71
CA SER A 149 2.71 -22.96 -26.61
C SER A 149 4.20 -23.07 -26.31
N ASP A 150 4.83 -24.14 -26.79
CA ASP A 150 6.29 -24.32 -26.70
C ASP A 150 7.04 -23.10 -27.22
N GLY A 151 7.97 -22.57 -26.43
CA GLY A 151 8.65 -21.34 -26.78
C GLY A 151 9.50 -20.73 -25.68
N VAL A 152 10.12 -19.60 -26.01
CA VAL A 152 10.84 -18.74 -25.07
C VAL A 152 10.08 -17.43 -24.93
N TYR A 153 9.78 -17.08 -23.69
CA TYR A 153 8.99 -15.91 -23.34
C TYR A 153 9.72 -15.06 -22.30
N PHE A 154 9.38 -13.78 -22.25
CA PHE A 154 9.67 -12.92 -21.11
C PHE A 154 8.36 -12.58 -20.42
N ILE A 155 8.30 -12.79 -19.11
CA ILE A 155 7.11 -12.49 -18.31
C ILE A 155 7.39 -11.28 -17.43
N LYS A 156 6.44 -10.34 -17.40
CA LYS A 156 6.37 -9.27 -16.41
C LYS A 156 5.20 -9.58 -15.50
N MET A 157 5.46 -9.72 -14.20
CA MET A 157 4.40 -9.90 -13.21
C MET A 157 4.43 -8.74 -12.25
N THR A 158 3.27 -8.15 -11.99
CA THR A 158 3.10 -7.05 -11.06
C THR A 158 1.99 -7.40 -10.07
N SER A 159 2.33 -7.57 -8.80
CA SER A 159 1.37 -7.58 -7.69
C SER A 159 1.27 -6.18 -7.08
N ALA A 160 0.56 -6.04 -5.96
CA ALA A 160 0.52 -4.79 -5.23
C ALA A 160 1.91 -4.34 -4.71
N HIS A 161 2.75 -5.28 -4.27
CA HIS A 161 4.05 -4.98 -3.65
C HIS A 161 5.27 -5.43 -4.46
N GLN A 162 5.10 -6.27 -5.49
CA GLN A 162 6.23 -6.88 -6.21
C GLN A 162 6.14 -6.70 -7.71
N HIS A 163 7.30 -6.51 -8.32
CA HIS A 163 7.48 -6.58 -9.76
C HIS A 163 8.55 -7.61 -10.07
N LEU A 164 8.24 -8.52 -10.98
CA LEU A 164 9.16 -9.53 -11.48
C LEU A 164 9.26 -9.42 -12.99
N PHE A 165 10.47 -9.61 -13.51
CA PHE A 165 10.74 -9.72 -14.93
C PHE A 165 11.70 -10.87 -15.19
N GLU A 166 11.23 -11.91 -15.87
CA GLU A 166 11.95 -13.18 -15.97
C GLU A 166 11.85 -13.75 -17.38
N GLN A 167 12.90 -14.46 -17.81
CA GLN A 167 12.86 -15.29 -19.01
C GLN A 167 12.35 -16.69 -18.63
N VAL A 168 11.40 -17.20 -19.40
CA VAL A 168 10.77 -18.50 -19.17
C VAL A 168 10.81 -19.34 -20.44
N ILE A 169 11.00 -20.65 -20.29
CA ILE A 169 10.99 -21.62 -21.39
C ILE A 169 9.83 -22.59 -21.15
N ILE A 170 8.94 -22.69 -22.13
CA ILE A 170 7.77 -23.58 -22.14
C ILE A 170 8.04 -24.78 -23.06
N LYS A 171 7.68 -25.99 -22.63
CA LYS A 171 7.95 -27.28 -23.31
C LYS A 171 6.85 -28.31 -23.07
#